data_AF-A0A7G9T3V4-F1
#
_entry.id   AF-A0A7G9T3V4-F1
#
_cell.length_a   1.000
_cell.length_b   1.000
_cell.length_c   1.000
_cell.angle_alpha   90.00
_cell.angle_beta   90.00
_cell.angle_gamma   90.00
#
_symmetry.space_group_name_H-M   'P 1'
#
loop_
_entity.id
_entity.type
_entity.pdbx_description
1 polymer ?
#
loop_
_entity_poly.entity_id
_entity_poly.type
_entity_poly.pdbx_seq_one_letter_code
_entity_poly.pdbx_strand_id
1 'polypeptide(L)' 'MNEKLIQLRVEEVIKDRADDVFKSQGLSTQSALKIFLTQVAMTGDSPFNGLFVSTKK' A
#
# COMPACT_ATOMS: atom_id res chain seq x y z
N MET A 1 0.99 7.66 22.75
CA MET A 1 0.37 6.96 21.60
C MET A 1 1.11 5.65 21.41
N ASN A 2 0.41 4.52 21.31
CA ASN A 2 1.05 3.21 21.26
C ASN A 2 1.33 2.85 19.80
N GLU A 3 2.49 3.26 19.29
CA GLU A 3 2.91 2.94 17.92
C GLU A 3 3.24 1.45 17.81
N LYS A 4 2.69 0.78 16.79
CA LYS A 4 2.98 -0.62 16.50
C LYS A 4 3.86 -0.72 15.26
N LEU A 5 4.96 -1.45 15.36
CA LEU A 5 5.85 -1.74 14.24
C LEU A 5 5.26 -2.86 13.36
N ILE A 6 5.30 -2.67 12.04
CA ILE A 6 4.93 -3.70 11.06
C ILE A 6 6.20 -4.16 10.37
N GLN A 7 6.50 -5.46 10.47
CA GLN A 7 7.60 -6.12 9.77
C GLN A 7 7.01 -7.06 8.72
N LEU A 8 7.39 -6.87 7.46
CA LEU A 8 6.92 -7.68 6.33
C LEU A 8 8.13 -8.20 5.55
N ARG A 9 8.09 -9.47 5.15
CA ARG A 9 9.03 -10.02 4.18
C ARG A 9 8.46 -9.89 2.78
N VAL A 10 9.24 -9.30 1.90
CA VAL A 10 8.97 -9.18 0.46
C VAL A 10 10.27 -9.45 -0.29
N GLU A 11 10.15 -9.90 -1.52
CA GLU A 11 11.31 -10.04 -2.41
C GLU A 11 11.95 -8.67 -2.67
N GLU A 12 13.28 -8.65 -2.74
CA GLU A 12 14.08 -7.44 -2.94
C GLU A 12 13.63 -6.67 -4.19
N VAL A 13 13.47 -7.38 -5.31
CA VAL A 13 13.04 -6.78 -6.60
C VAL A 13 11.67 -6.10 -6.50
N ILE A 14 10.74 -6.66 -5.72
CA ILE A 14 9.41 -6.06 -5.53
C ILE A 14 9.52 -4.79 -4.68
N LYS A 15 10.32 -4.84 -3.61
CA LYS A 15 10.54 -3.70 -2.73
C LYS A 15 11.19 -2.55 -3.49
N ASP A 16 12.24 -2.81 -4.25
CA ASP A 16 13.00 -1.78 -4.96
C ASP A 16 12.14 -1.09 -6.02
N ARG A 17 11.38 -1.88 -6.79
CA ARG A 17 10.43 -1.31 -7.76
C ARG A 17 9.35 -0.46 -7.10
N ALA A 18 8.81 -0.91 -5.96
CA ALA A 18 7.82 -0.13 -5.22
C ALA A 18 8.43 1.18 -4.68
N ASP A 19 9.64 1.12 -4.11
CA ASP A 19 10.36 2.29 -3.62
C ASP A 19 10.60 3.32 -4.73
N ASP A 20 11.00 2.88 -5.93
CA ASP A 20 11.24 3.79 -7.07
C ASP A 20 9.96 4.48 -7.55
N VAL A 21 8.85 3.74 -7.63
CA VAL A 21 7.53 4.30 -7.97
C VAL A 21 7.10 5.33 -6.92
N PHE A 22 7.18 5.00 -5.64
CA PHE A 22 6.78 5.93 -4.58
C PHE A 22 7.71 7.15 -4.51
N LYS A 23 9.02 6.98 -4.70
CA LYS A 23 9.99 8.09 -4.75
C LYS A 23 9.66 9.07 -5.86
N SER A 24 9.26 8.58 -7.03
CA SER A 24 8.84 9.45 -8.15
C SER A 24 7.64 10.34 -7.80
N GLN A 25 6.85 9.93 -6.81
CA GLN A 25 5.68 10.64 -6.29
C GLN A 25 5.98 11.43 -5.00
N GLY A 26 7.25 11.50 -4.57
CA GLY A 26 7.66 12.17 -3.33
C GLY A 26 7.27 11.40 -2.06
N LEU A 27 7.00 10.10 -2.17
CA LEU A 27 6.60 9.23 -1.06
C LEU A 27 7.68 8.19 -0.75
N SER A 28 7.80 7.83 0.53
CA SER A 28 8.52 6.62 0.93
C SER A 28 7.55 5.43 0.99
N THR A 29 8.06 4.21 0.85
CA THR A 29 7.24 2.99 1.03
C THR A 29 6.54 2.95 2.39
N GLN A 30 7.20 3.44 3.46
CA GLN A 30 6.60 3.50 4.79
C GLN A 30 5.42 4.48 4.84
N SER A 31 5.55 5.66 4.23
CA SER A 31 4.45 6.63 4.14
C SER A 31 3.30 6.11 3.30
N ALA A 32 3.60 5.44 2.17
CA ALA A 32 2.59 4.81 1.33
C ALA A 32 1.82 3.72 2.08
N LEU A 33 2.52 2.84 2.82
CA LEU A 33 1.90 1.82 3.68
C LEU A 33 1.06 2.43 4.80
N LYS A 34 1.51 3.53 5.40
CA LYS A 34 0.73 4.24 6.42
C LYS A 34 -0.58 4.80 5.85
N ILE A 35 -0.51 5.45 4.68
CA ILE A 35 -1.69 5.96 3.98
C ILE A 35 -2.63 4.80 3.64
N PHE A 36 -2.09 3.71 3.08
CA PHE A 36 -2.83 2.50 2.75
C PHE A 36 -3.62 1.97 3.96
N LEU A 37 -2.95 1.72 5.08
CA LEU A 37 -3.59 1.20 6.29
C LEU A 37 -4.63 2.16 6.85
N THR A 38 -4.36 3.47 6.76
CA THR A 38 -5.29 4.52 7.20
C THR A 38 -6.56 4.49 6.36
N GLN A 39 -6.43 4.39 5.03
CA GLN A 39 -7.58 4.33 4.13
C GLN A 39 -8.44 3.10 4.41
N VAL A 40 -7.84 1.91 4.52
CA VAL A 40 -8.58 0.67 4.83
C VAL A 40 -9.31 0.77 6.18
N ALA A 41 -8.66 1.34 7.19
CA ALA A 41 -9.27 1.51 8.50
C ALA A 41 -10.41 2.55 8.50
N MET A 42 -10.32 3.59 7.67
CA MET A 42 -11.32 4.65 7.59
C MET A 42 -12.52 4.29 6.71
N THR A 43 -12.30 3.60 5.59
CA THR A 43 -13.36 3.25 4.64
C THR A 43 -13.99 1.90 4.93
N GLY A 44 -13.28 0.99 5.60
CA GLY A 44 -13.67 -0.42 5.75
C GLY A 44 -13.52 -1.23 4.46
N ASP A 45 -13.07 -0.61 3.38
CA ASP A 45 -12.90 -1.23 2.07
C ASP A 45 -11.45 -1.65 1.83
N SER A 46 -11.31 -2.84 1.25
CA SER A 46 -10.02 -3.27 0.71
C SER A 46 -9.61 -2.34 -0.44
N PRO A 47 -8.32 -2.01 -0.57
CA PRO A 47 -7.82 -1.26 -1.73
C PRO A 47 -7.89 -2.10 -3.01
N PHE A 48 -8.14 -3.40 -2.88
CA PHE A 48 -8.42 -4.33 -3.97
C PHE A 48 -9.93 -4.47 -4.26
N ASN A 49 -10.79 -3.79 -3.51
CA ASN A 49 -12.22 -3.78 -3.79
C ASN A 49 -12.44 -3.12 -5.16
N GLY A 50 -13.19 -3.78 -6.04
CA GLY A 50 -13.39 -3.29 -7.41
C GLY A 50 -12.28 -3.61 -8.42
N LEU A 51 -11.11 -4.11 -8.01
CA LEU A 51 -9.98 -4.34 -8.94
C LEU A 51 -10.16 -5.59 -9.83
N PHE A 52 -10.97 -6.56 -9.40
CA PHE A 52 -11.19 -7.82 -10.13
C PHE A 52 -12.61 -7.98 -10.69
N VAL A 53 -13.47 -6.98 -10.53
CA VAL A 53 -14.77 -6.98 -11.23
C VAL A 53 -14.51 -6.65 -12.69
N SER A 54 -14.38 -7.71 -13.48
CA SER A 54 -14.42 -7.64 -14.93
C SER A 54 -15.69 -6.91 -15.36
N THR A 55 -15.56 -5.69 -15.87
CA THR A 55 -16.59 -5.07 -16.68
C THR A 55 -16.67 -5.85 -17.98
N LYS A 56 -17.35 -7.00 -17.99
CA LYS A 56 -17.97 -7.50 -19.21
C LYS A 56 -19.15 -6.58 -19.50
N LYS A 57 -18.95 -5.61 -20.38
CA LYS A 57 -20.03 -4.95 -21.08
C LYS A 57 -19.70 -4.90 -22.56
#